data_AF-A0A9E4BY59-F1
#
_entry.id   AF-A0A9E4BY59-F1
#
_cell.length_a   1.000
_cell.length_b   1.000
_cell.length_c   1.000
_cell.angle_alpha   90.00
_cell.angle_beta   90.00
_cell.angle_gamma   90.00
#
_symmetry.space_group_name_H-M   'P 1'
#
loop_
_entity.id
_entity.type
_entity.pdbx_description
1 polymer ?
#
loop_
_entity_poly.entity_id
_entity_poly.type
_entity_poly.pdbx_seq_one_letter_code
_entity_poly.pdbx_strand_id
1 'polypeptide(L)'
;MIKSFKDKETEKLFRGQFSRKLPQNIQRVAARKLEQLNAATVLETLRVPPGNRLEALSHDRQGQHSIRVNDQWRVCFIWRNDNAFDAKRDFPPIHPGEILFEDFLKPLQINQYHLARSIGVPPRRINEIVHGKRGITADTALRLGRFFRMEAQFWMNLQTRYELETTLEALADRLDQEVQMHPV
;
A
#
# COMPACT_ATOMS: atom_id res chain seq x y z
N MET A 1 17.15 -6.29 16.94
CA MET A 1 16.68 -7.66 16.62
C MET A 1 15.17 -7.70 16.48
N ILE A 2 14.65 -8.46 15.51
CA ILE A 2 13.20 -8.72 15.36
C ILE A 2 12.80 -9.82 16.35
N LYS A 3 11.73 -9.58 17.10
CA LYS A 3 11.20 -10.49 18.13
C LYS A 3 9.85 -11.11 17.75
N SER A 4 9.04 -10.41 16.95
CA SER A 4 7.76 -10.94 16.46
C SER A 4 7.41 -10.38 15.07
N PHE A 5 6.53 -11.10 14.37
CA PHE A 5 5.97 -10.72 13.07
C PHE A 5 4.45 -10.65 13.18
N LYS A 6 3.82 -9.66 12.52
CA LYS A 6 2.36 -9.52 12.54
C LYS A 6 1.65 -10.51 11.60
N ASP A 7 2.37 -11.07 10.63
CA ASP A 7 1.82 -12.04 9.68
C ASP A 7 2.87 -13.05 9.16
N LYS A 8 2.38 -14.22 8.72
CA LYS A 8 3.22 -15.33 8.23
C LYS A 8 3.95 -15.02 6.93
N GLU A 9 3.41 -14.14 6.08
CA GLU A 9 4.10 -13.78 4.84
C GLU A 9 5.32 -12.94 5.15
N THR A 10 5.22 -11.98 6.09
CA THR A 10 6.34 -11.16 6.60
C THR A 10 7.48 -12.04 7.12
N GLU A 11 7.14 -13.03 7.94
CA GLU A 11 8.10 -14.01 8.46
C GLU A 11 8.78 -14.84 7.36
N LYS A 12 8.04 -15.27 6.33
CA LYS A 12 8.60 -16.05 5.21
C LYS A 12 9.76 -15.36 4.50
N LEU A 13 9.63 -14.08 4.10
CA LEU A 13 10.76 -13.40 3.43
C LEU A 13 11.93 -13.17 4.39
N PHE A 14 11.68 -12.96 5.68
CA PHE A 14 12.77 -12.85 6.65
C PHE A 14 13.57 -14.15 6.71
N ARG A 15 12.91 -15.31 6.64
CA ARG A 15 13.55 -16.63 6.55
C ARG A 15 14.12 -16.94 5.16
N GLY A 16 14.20 -15.96 4.25
CA GLY A 16 14.71 -16.13 2.89
C GLY A 16 13.81 -16.91 1.94
N GLN A 17 12.55 -17.17 2.31
CA GLN A 17 11.61 -17.92 1.48
C GLN A 17 10.78 -16.99 0.60
N PHE A 18 10.50 -17.39 -0.64
CA PHE A 18 9.64 -16.63 -1.54
C PHE A 18 8.15 -16.75 -1.19
N SER A 19 7.45 -15.62 -1.24
CA SER A 19 5.99 -15.55 -1.15
C SER A 19 5.39 -15.54 -2.55
N ARG A 20 4.38 -16.38 -2.79
CA ARG A 20 3.59 -16.34 -4.04
C ARG A 20 2.58 -15.19 -4.07
N LYS A 21 2.34 -14.53 -2.93
CA LYS A 21 1.36 -13.46 -2.78
C LYS A 21 1.95 -12.07 -3.04
N LEU A 22 3.24 -11.98 -3.35
CA LEU A 22 3.94 -10.71 -3.49
C LEU A 22 4.68 -10.60 -4.81
N PRO A 23 4.75 -9.40 -5.40
CA PRO A 23 5.53 -9.16 -6.60
C PRO A 23 6.99 -9.60 -6.43
N GLN A 24 7.52 -10.40 -7.36
CA GLN A 24 8.85 -11.00 -7.20
C GLN A 24 9.98 -9.96 -7.11
N ASN A 25 9.80 -8.81 -7.77
CA ASN A 25 10.74 -7.70 -7.79
C ASN A 25 10.91 -7.00 -6.42
N ILE A 26 9.90 -7.02 -5.54
CA ILE A 26 9.98 -6.34 -4.24
C ILE A 26 10.48 -7.27 -3.12
N GLN A 27 10.35 -8.59 -3.28
CA GLN A 27 10.62 -9.56 -2.23
C GLN A 27 12.05 -9.52 -1.69
N ARG A 28 13.06 -9.47 -2.58
CA ARG A 28 14.47 -9.38 -2.18
C ARG A 28 14.78 -8.08 -1.43
N VAL A 29 14.15 -6.97 -1.84
CA VAL A 29 14.37 -5.68 -1.18
C VAL A 29 13.73 -5.68 0.20
N ALA A 30 12.50 -6.17 0.32
CA ALA A 30 11.82 -6.33 1.60
C ALA A 30 12.60 -7.25 2.56
N ALA A 31 13.14 -8.37 2.09
CA ALA A 31 13.99 -9.25 2.89
C ALA A 31 15.23 -8.52 3.43
N ARG A 32 15.95 -7.78 2.58
CA ARG A 32 17.10 -6.96 3.02
C ARG A 32 16.72 -5.91 4.06
N LYS A 33 15.55 -5.29 3.94
CA LYS A 33 15.07 -4.30 4.93
C LYS A 33 14.74 -4.97 6.27
N LEU A 34 14.16 -6.17 6.24
CA LEU A 34 13.93 -6.98 7.45
C LEU A 34 15.25 -7.40 8.11
N GLU A 35 16.27 -7.75 7.33
CA GLU A 35 17.62 -8.02 7.86
C GLU A 35 18.26 -6.78 8.50
N GLN A 36 18.16 -5.61 7.86
CA GLN A 36 18.63 -4.35 8.46
C GLN A 36 17.92 -4.04 9.77
N LEU A 37 16.59 -4.20 9.81
CA LEU A 37 15.79 -4.05 11.02
C LEU A 37 16.20 -5.03 12.12
N ASN A 38 16.50 -6.28 11.75
CA ASN A 38 16.96 -7.29 12.69
C ASN A 38 18.35 -6.99 13.25
N ALA A 39 19.26 -6.52 12.40
CA ALA A 39 20.63 -6.16 12.80
C ALA A 39 20.71 -4.90 13.66
N ALA A 40 19.72 -4.00 13.57
CA ALA A 40 19.70 -2.78 14.36
C ALA A 40 19.60 -3.08 15.87
N THR A 41 20.46 -2.42 16.64
CA THR A 41 20.46 -2.37 18.11
C THR A 41 19.94 -1.02 18.61
N VAL A 42 19.93 0.01 17.79
CA VAL A 42 19.38 1.34 18.09
C VAL A 42 18.55 1.80 16.88
N LEU A 43 17.36 2.33 17.14
CA LEU A 43 16.39 2.75 16.12
C LEU A 43 16.99 3.71 15.09
N GLU A 44 17.72 4.72 15.57
CA GLU A 44 18.32 5.77 14.74
C GLU A 44 19.33 5.23 13.70
N THR A 45 19.92 4.06 13.95
CA THR A 45 20.79 3.38 12.97
C THR A 45 20.07 3.11 11.66
N LEU A 46 18.75 2.88 11.71
CA LEU A 46 17.94 2.62 10.52
C LEU A 46 17.75 3.84 9.62
N ARG A 47 18.17 5.05 10.04
CA ARG A 47 18.31 6.19 9.11
C ARG A 47 19.42 5.98 8.09
N VAL A 48 20.37 5.09 8.38
CA VAL A 48 21.43 4.66 7.47
C VAL A 48 21.12 3.22 7.02
N PRO A 49 20.98 2.94 5.71
CA PRO A 49 21.16 3.84 4.57
C PRO A 49 19.99 4.83 4.37
N PRO A 50 20.22 6.02 3.77
CA PRO A 50 19.21 7.08 3.61
C PRO A 50 17.91 6.63 2.91
N GLY A 51 18.00 5.64 2.02
CA GLY A 51 16.85 5.05 1.35
C GLY A 51 15.88 4.30 2.27
N ASN A 52 16.20 4.13 3.55
CA ASN A 52 15.25 3.64 4.55
C ASN A 52 14.17 4.65 4.86
N ARG A 53 14.46 5.97 4.76
CA ARG A 53 13.50 7.04 5.09
C ARG A 53 12.72 6.72 6.38
N LEU A 54 13.45 6.41 7.46
CA LEU A 54 12.87 6.02 8.74
C LEU A 54 11.90 7.09 9.22
N GLU A 55 10.65 6.69 9.45
CA GLU A 55 9.56 7.55 9.89
C GLU A 55 8.86 6.92 11.10
N ALA A 56 8.53 7.73 12.10
CA ALA A 56 7.55 7.35 13.11
C ALA A 56 6.15 7.51 12.49
N LEU A 57 5.28 6.54 12.71
CA LEU A 57 3.91 6.58 12.23
C LEU A 57 3.02 7.26 13.27
N SER A 58 2.06 8.02 12.80
CA SER A 58 1.11 8.76 13.62
C SER A 58 -0.21 7.99 13.80
N HIS A 59 -1.17 8.60 14.50
CA HIS A 59 -2.57 8.16 14.54
C HIS A 59 -2.84 6.78 15.18
N ASP A 60 -3.71 5.98 14.55
CA ASP A 60 -4.02 4.59 14.89
C ASP A 60 -2.77 3.68 14.90
N ARG A 61 -1.64 4.23 14.45
CA ARG A 61 -0.34 3.57 14.35
C ARG A 61 0.73 4.25 15.20
N GLN A 62 0.36 5.14 16.11
CA GLN A 62 1.28 5.70 17.09
C GLN A 62 2.08 4.60 17.80
N GLY A 63 3.38 4.83 17.94
CA GLY A 63 4.32 3.85 18.48
C GLY A 63 4.86 2.84 17.46
N GLN A 64 4.33 2.82 16.23
CA GLN A 64 4.96 2.13 15.10
C GLN A 64 5.93 3.06 14.37
N HIS A 65 6.88 2.43 13.70
CA HIS A 65 7.86 3.05 12.82
C HIS A 65 7.82 2.35 11.48
N SER A 66 8.32 3.01 10.42
CA SER A 66 8.46 2.40 9.10
C SER A 66 9.82 2.65 8.47
N ILE A 67 10.28 1.68 7.68
CA ILE A 67 11.37 1.87 6.71
C ILE A 67 10.89 1.51 5.30
N ARG A 68 11.27 2.32 4.32
CA ARG A 68 10.89 2.17 2.92
C ARG A 68 11.64 1.02 2.26
N VAL A 69 10.89 0.22 1.53
CA VAL A 69 11.39 -0.76 0.55
C VAL A 69 11.59 -0.05 -0.80
N ASN A 70 10.65 0.80 -1.20
CA ASN A 70 10.71 1.74 -2.32
C ASN A 70 9.62 2.83 -2.11
N ASP A 71 9.18 3.53 -3.16
CA ASP A 71 8.16 4.58 -3.05
C ASP A 71 6.77 4.04 -2.65
N GLN A 72 6.46 2.79 -3.00
CA GLN A 72 5.16 2.14 -2.79
C GLN A 72 5.13 1.13 -1.63
N TRP A 73 6.26 0.70 -1.06
CA TRP A 73 6.28 -0.43 -0.11
C TRP A 73 7.08 -0.04 1.13
N ARG A 74 6.58 -0.37 2.33
CA ARG A 74 7.28 -0.15 3.61
C ARG A 74 7.24 -1.37 4.52
N VAL A 75 8.20 -1.46 5.43
CA VAL A 75 8.19 -2.39 6.56
C VAL A 75 7.86 -1.58 7.79
N CYS A 76 6.76 -1.90 8.45
CA CYS A 76 6.34 -1.28 9.70
C CYS A 76 6.63 -2.20 10.88
N PHE A 77 6.95 -1.61 12.03
CA PHE A 77 7.31 -2.33 13.24
C PHE A 77 7.13 -1.44 14.47
N ILE A 78 6.97 -2.05 15.64
CA ILE A 78 7.03 -1.37 16.92
C ILE A 78 8.46 -1.44 17.44
N TRP A 79 9.03 -0.33 17.88
CA TRP A 79 10.38 -0.32 18.47
C TRP A 79 10.29 -0.14 19.99
N ARG A 80 10.78 -1.12 20.76
CA ARG A 80 10.80 -1.08 22.24
C ARG A 80 12.02 -1.83 22.76
N ASN A 81 12.71 -1.27 23.76
CA ASN A 81 13.86 -1.90 24.41
C ASN A 81 14.88 -2.47 23.41
N ASP A 82 15.31 -1.67 22.44
CA ASP A 82 16.31 -2.04 21.42
C ASP A 82 15.92 -3.22 20.50
N ASN A 83 14.63 -3.52 20.44
CA ASN A 83 14.08 -4.60 19.66
C ASN A 83 12.89 -4.15 18.81
N ALA A 84 12.72 -4.83 17.68
CA ALA A 84 11.59 -4.65 16.77
C ALA A 84 10.54 -5.73 17.02
N PHE A 85 9.29 -5.32 17.17
CA PHE A 85 8.12 -6.16 17.37
C PHE A 85 7.11 -5.93 16.27
N ASP A 86 6.29 -6.95 16.03
CA ASP A 86 5.18 -6.96 15.09
C ASP A 86 5.57 -6.45 13.71
N ALA A 87 6.78 -6.82 13.27
CA ALA A 87 7.28 -6.45 11.97
C ALA A 87 6.30 -6.95 10.90
N LYS A 88 5.86 -6.03 10.06
CA LYS A 88 4.85 -6.25 9.03
C LYS A 88 5.26 -5.54 7.76
N ARG A 89 5.12 -6.21 6.61
CA ARG A 89 5.06 -5.48 5.33
C ARG A 89 3.77 -4.70 5.30
N ASP A 90 3.91 -3.40 5.30
CA ASP A 90 2.77 -2.53 5.29
C ASP A 90 2.60 -2.00 3.88
N PHE A 91 1.56 -2.53 3.25
CA PHE A 91 1.13 -2.12 1.94
C PHE A 91 0.39 -0.80 2.14
N PRO A 92 0.79 0.31 1.49
CA PRO A 92 -0.04 1.49 1.48
C PRO A 92 -1.40 1.15 0.87
N PRO A 93 -2.42 1.99 1.11
CA PRO A 93 -3.72 1.83 0.49
C PRO A 93 -3.56 1.60 -1.02
N ILE A 94 -4.11 0.50 -1.54
CA ILE A 94 -3.94 0.12 -2.94
C ILE A 94 -4.86 1.00 -3.79
N HIS A 95 -4.29 1.84 -4.63
CA HIS A 95 -5.08 2.66 -5.54
C HIS A 95 -5.79 1.75 -6.56
N PRO A 96 -7.08 1.98 -6.90
CA PRO A 96 -7.81 1.11 -7.84
C PRO A 96 -7.18 1.02 -9.23
N GLY A 97 -6.43 2.05 -9.63
CA GLY A 97 -5.66 2.07 -10.87
C GLY A 97 -4.49 1.08 -10.90
N GLU A 98 -3.93 0.71 -9.74
CA GLU A 98 -2.92 -0.34 -9.65
C GLU A 98 -3.54 -1.71 -9.97
N ILE A 99 -4.70 -2.01 -9.37
CA ILE A 99 -5.49 -3.22 -9.65
C ILE A 99 -5.88 -3.26 -11.14
N LEU A 100 -6.38 -2.15 -11.68
CA LEU A 100 -6.70 -2.06 -13.11
C LEU A 100 -5.49 -2.41 -14.00
N PHE A 101 -4.29 -1.99 -13.63
CA PHE A 101 -3.10 -2.22 -14.44
C PHE A 101 -2.54 -3.63 -14.29
N GLU A 102 -2.32 -4.06 -13.04
CA GLU A 102 -1.66 -5.33 -12.72
C GLU A 102 -2.57 -6.54 -12.94
N ASP A 103 -3.86 -6.44 -12.60
CA ASP A 103 -4.76 -7.59 -12.59
C ASP A 103 -5.68 -7.68 -13.83
N PHE A 104 -5.79 -6.59 -14.60
CA PHE A 104 -6.63 -6.56 -15.81
C PHE A 104 -5.80 -6.27 -17.06
N LEU A 105 -5.09 -5.14 -17.13
CA LEU A 105 -4.43 -4.73 -18.37
C LEU A 105 -3.24 -5.63 -18.75
N LYS A 106 -2.34 -5.94 -17.80
CA LYS A 106 -1.21 -6.83 -18.08
C LYS A 106 -1.65 -8.25 -18.46
N PRO A 107 -2.55 -8.93 -17.72
CA PRO A 107 -2.95 -10.29 -18.06
C PRO A 107 -3.71 -10.39 -19.38
N LEU A 108 -4.51 -9.37 -19.72
CA LEU A 108 -5.22 -9.29 -21.00
C LEU A 108 -4.34 -8.81 -22.16
N GLN A 109 -3.09 -8.40 -21.89
CA GLN A 109 -2.17 -7.83 -22.89
C GLN A 109 -2.75 -6.59 -23.60
N ILE A 110 -3.52 -5.79 -22.86
CA ILE A 110 -4.14 -4.56 -23.36
C ILE A 110 -3.37 -3.37 -22.79
N ASN A 111 -2.96 -2.43 -23.65
CA ASN A 111 -2.33 -1.20 -23.19
C ASN A 111 -3.37 -0.12 -22.79
N GLN A 112 -2.92 0.90 -22.04
CA GLN A 112 -3.80 1.98 -21.55
C GLN A 112 -4.53 2.74 -22.67
N TYR A 113 -3.89 2.90 -23.84
CA TYR A 113 -4.48 3.57 -24.99
C TYR A 113 -5.64 2.77 -25.58
N HIS A 114 -5.46 1.46 -25.74
CA HIS A 114 -6.51 0.57 -26.21
C HIS A 114 -7.71 0.59 -25.26
N LEU A 115 -7.49 0.44 -23.94
CA LEU A 115 -8.56 0.55 -22.96
C LEU A 115 -9.31 1.89 -23.09
N ALA A 116 -8.58 3.00 -23.12
CA ALA A 116 -9.18 4.34 -23.19
C ALA A 116 -10.07 4.50 -24.43
N ARG A 117 -9.59 4.05 -25.60
CA ARG A 117 -10.36 4.06 -26.85
C ARG A 117 -11.59 3.16 -26.77
N SER A 118 -11.44 1.94 -26.23
CA SER A 118 -12.55 0.97 -26.12
C SER A 118 -13.66 1.44 -25.18
N ILE A 119 -13.32 2.18 -24.13
CA ILE A 119 -14.32 2.69 -23.18
C ILE A 119 -14.74 4.14 -23.46
N GLY A 120 -14.25 4.74 -24.54
CA GLY A 120 -14.64 6.07 -25.02
C GLY A 120 -14.20 7.21 -24.09
N VAL A 121 -12.97 7.18 -23.57
CA VAL A 121 -12.41 8.25 -22.72
C VAL A 121 -11.03 8.69 -23.24
N PRO A 122 -10.58 9.93 -22.90
CA PRO A 122 -9.23 10.36 -23.25
C PRO A 122 -8.14 9.44 -22.65
N PRO A 123 -7.08 9.06 -23.38
CA PRO A 123 -5.99 8.21 -22.87
C PRO A 123 -5.35 8.75 -21.58
N ARG A 124 -5.25 10.08 -21.46
CA ARG A 124 -4.76 10.75 -20.26
C ARG A 124 -5.53 10.36 -19.00
N ARG A 125 -6.85 10.13 -19.11
CA ARG A 125 -7.68 9.72 -17.97
C ARG A 125 -7.22 8.37 -17.40
N ILE A 126 -7.03 7.38 -18.27
CA ILE A 126 -6.55 6.04 -17.87
C ILE A 126 -5.12 6.12 -17.35
N ASN A 127 -4.27 6.93 -17.99
CA ASN A 127 -2.91 7.14 -17.53
C ASN A 127 -2.86 7.70 -16.10
N GLU A 128 -3.62 8.75 -15.81
CA GLU A 128 -3.69 9.34 -14.48
C GLU A 128 -4.24 8.35 -13.44
N ILE A 129 -5.25 7.55 -13.80
CA ILE A 129 -5.81 6.51 -12.91
C ILE A 129 -4.76 5.47 -12.56
N VAL A 130 -4.10 4.87 -13.57
CA VAL A 130 -3.09 3.83 -13.36
C VAL A 130 -1.91 4.32 -12.52
N HIS A 131 -1.57 5.61 -12.61
CA HIS A 131 -0.49 6.21 -11.82
C HIS A 131 -0.96 6.80 -10.47
N GLY A 132 -2.19 6.54 -10.05
CA GLY A 132 -2.72 7.02 -8.76
C GLY A 132 -2.94 8.53 -8.67
N LYS A 133 -2.89 9.25 -9.80
CA LYS A 133 -3.08 10.71 -9.87
C LYS A 133 -4.56 11.10 -9.98
N ARG A 134 -5.45 10.15 -10.25
CA ARG A 134 -6.88 10.35 -10.43
C ARG A 134 -7.65 9.12 -9.92
N GLY A 135 -8.67 9.35 -9.11
CA GLY A 135 -9.59 8.29 -8.68
C GLY A 135 -10.56 7.83 -9.78
N ILE A 136 -11.14 6.65 -9.60
CA ILE A 136 -12.21 6.14 -10.46
C ILE A 136 -13.53 6.79 -10.05
N THR A 137 -14.16 7.49 -11.00
CA THR A 137 -15.50 8.09 -10.84
C THR A 137 -16.60 7.10 -11.22
N ALA A 138 -17.85 7.36 -10.84
CA ALA A 138 -19.01 6.54 -11.24
C ALA A 138 -19.12 6.35 -12.77
N ASP A 139 -18.90 7.40 -13.57
CA ASP A 139 -18.84 7.31 -15.05
C ASP A 139 -17.76 6.31 -15.50
N THR A 140 -16.56 6.39 -14.91
CA THR A 140 -15.47 5.49 -15.28
C THR A 140 -15.73 4.06 -14.80
N ALA A 141 -16.31 3.88 -13.61
CA ALA A 141 -16.71 2.58 -13.08
C ALA A 141 -17.74 1.89 -13.97
N LEU A 142 -18.78 2.60 -14.43
CA LEU A 142 -19.79 2.09 -15.37
C LEU A 142 -19.16 1.66 -16.70
N ARG A 143 -18.24 2.47 -17.23
CA ARG A 143 -17.49 2.17 -18.45
C ARG A 143 -16.60 0.93 -18.33
N LEU A 144 -15.83 0.83 -17.25
CA LEU A 144 -14.98 -0.32 -16.96
C LEU A 144 -15.82 -1.58 -16.74
N GLY A 145 -16.93 -1.47 -16.00
CA GLY A 145 -17.88 -2.57 -15.79
C GLY A 145 -18.44 -3.12 -17.10
N ARG A 146 -18.86 -2.25 -18.02
CA ARG A 146 -19.33 -2.67 -19.34
C ARG A 146 -18.25 -3.35 -20.17
N PHE A 147 -17.02 -2.84 -20.14
CA PHE A 147 -15.88 -3.37 -20.90
C PHE A 147 -15.43 -4.74 -20.38
N PHE A 148 -15.27 -4.90 -19.07
CA PHE A 148 -14.83 -6.15 -18.44
C PHE A 148 -15.96 -7.12 -18.13
N ARG A 149 -17.21 -6.77 -18.45
CA ARG A 149 -18.42 -7.56 -18.16
C ARG A 149 -18.57 -7.89 -16.67
N MET A 150 -18.39 -6.86 -15.84
CA MET A 150 -18.51 -6.95 -14.39
C MET A 150 -19.31 -5.77 -13.84
N GLU A 151 -19.73 -5.88 -12.59
CA GLU A 151 -20.48 -4.81 -11.94
C GLU A 151 -19.61 -3.57 -11.70
N ALA A 152 -20.16 -2.39 -11.96
CA ALA A 152 -19.48 -1.12 -11.72
C ALA A 152 -19.15 -0.90 -10.23
N GLN A 153 -19.97 -1.46 -9.33
CA GLN A 153 -19.81 -1.33 -7.89
C GLN A 153 -18.46 -1.88 -7.39
N PHE A 154 -17.90 -2.88 -8.07
CA PHE A 154 -16.56 -3.38 -7.77
C PHE A 154 -15.52 -2.26 -7.76
N TRP A 155 -15.51 -1.42 -8.80
CA TRP A 155 -14.56 -0.31 -8.93
C TRP A 155 -14.80 0.79 -7.89
N MET A 156 -16.07 1.09 -7.62
CA MET A 156 -16.43 2.07 -6.58
C MET A 156 -16.01 1.60 -5.19
N ASN A 157 -16.18 0.31 -4.87
CA ASN A 157 -15.75 -0.25 -3.60
C ASN A 157 -14.24 -0.13 -3.39
N LEU A 158 -13.45 -0.36 -4.45
CA LEU A 158 -11.99 -0.15 -4.41
C LEU A 158 -11.65 1.32 -4.16
N GLN A 159 -12.32 2.24 -4.87
CA GLN A 159 -12.09 3.68 -4.72
C GLN A 159 -12.43 4.16 -3.31
N THR A 160 -13.61 3.80 -2.81
CA THR A 160 -14.04 4.18 -1.45
C THR A 160 -13.09 3.63 -0.40
N ARG A 161 -12.65 2.37 -0.51
CA ARG A 161 -11.67 1.80 0.42
C ARG A 161 -10.37 2.59 0.41
N TYR A 162 -9.81 2.84 -0.77
CA TYR A 162 -8.59 3.62 -0.91
C TYR A 162 -8.73 5.03 -0.32
N GLU A 163 -9.81 5.73 -0.63
CA GLU A 163 -10.08 7.08 -0.14
C GLU A 163 -10.25 7.11 1.38
N LEU A 164 -10.99 6.16 1.96
CA LEU A 164 -11.15 6.05 3.41
C LEU A 164 -9.81 5.80 4.10
N GLU A 165 -9.04 4.81 3.63
CA GLU A 165 -7.74 4.49 4.24
C GLU A 165 -6.76 5.67 4.14
N THR A 166 -6.65 6.31 2.98
CA THR A 166 -5.77 7.48 2.81
C THR A 166 -6.24 8.71 3.58
N THR A 167 -7.55 8.94 3.67
CA THR A 167 -8.12 10.08 4.41
C THR A 167 -7.97 9.88 5.91
N LEU A 168 -8.19 8.66 6.41
CA LEU A 168 -7.94 8.31 7.80
C LEU A 168 -6.48 8.54 8.17
N GLU A 169 -5.54 8.07 7.34
CA GLU A 169 -4.10 8.33 7.56
C GLU A 169 -3.78 9.83 7.62
N ALA A 170 -4.48 10.68 6.86
CA ALA A 170 -4.26 12.12 6.80
C ALA A 170 -4.95 12.92 7.92
N LEU A 171 -6.11 12.46 8.40
CA LEU A 171 -6.98 13.22 9.33
C LEU A 171 -6.96 12.71 10.76
N ALA A 172 -6.37 11.55 11.05
CA ALA A 172 -6.71 10.86 12.30
C ALA A 172 -6.40 11.65 13.59
N ASP A 173 -5.40 12.53 13.64
CA ASP A 173 -5.04 13.29 14.86
C ASP A 173 -6.07 14.39 15.10
N ARG A 174 -6.70 14.87 14.01
CA ARG A 174 -7.74 15.89 14.04
C ARG A 174 -9.11 15.30 14.35
N LEU A 175 -9.42 14.10 13.85
CA LEU A 175 -10.72 13.47 14.07
C LEU A 175 -11.00 13.23 15.55
N ASP A 176 -10.02 12.75 16.31
CA ASP A 176 -10.15 12.50 17.75
C ASP A 176 -10.36 13.80 18.57
N GLN A 177 -9.92 14.94 18.05
CA GLN A 177 -10.04 16.24 18.70
C GLN A 177 -11.29 17.02 18.29
N GLU A 178 -11.65 16.93 17.00
CA GLU A 178 -12.70 17.73 16.38
C GLU A 178 -14.08 17.05 16.43
N VAL A 179 -14.12 15.70 16.48
CA VAL A 179 -15.37 14.94 16.36
C VAL A 179 -15.78 14.37 17.72
N GLN A 180 -16.92 14.84 18.25
CA GLN A 180 -17.55 14.25 19.43
C GLN A 180 -18.40 13.04 19.03
N MET A 181 -18.17 11.90 19.68
CA MET A 181 -18.98 10.72 19.45
C MET A 181 -20.41 10.95 19.95
N HIS A 182 -21.39 10.56 19.13
CA HIS A 182 -22.78 10.54 19.59
C HIS A 182 -22.91 9.47 20.68
N PRO A 183 -23.41 9.80 21.88
CA PRO A 183 -23.65 8.81 22.92
C PRO A 183 -24.74 7.84 22.43
N VAL A 184 -24.48 6.54 22.48
CA VAL A 184 -25.43 5.47 22.15
C VAL A 184 -26.13 5.00 23.42
#